data_AF-A0A4W3JRG5-F1
#
_entry.id   AF-A0A4W3JRG5-F1
#
_cell.length_a   1.000
_cell.length_b   1.000
_cell.length_c   1.000
_cell.angle_alpha   90.00
_cell.angle_beta   90.00
_cell.angle_gamma   90.00
#
_symmetry.space_group_name_H-M   'P 1'
#
loop_
_entity.id
_entity.type
_entity.pdbx_description
1 polymer ?
#
loop_
_entity_poly.entity_id
_entity_poly.type
_entity_poly.pdbx_seq_one_letter_code
_entity_poly.pdbx_strand_id
1 'polypeptide(L)'
;MNPAHLILCSLLFDVSNALHREWIPDTDFHNATNWDKGRVPCKNDHVYFSRDQKIPVNGEFIFKQGAGFVASDGQSEAGCEKGEDITFKNPNRYQWFDPKYWLTPLSSAELENEPYLFTMDEERVPCQYDDIIFQPESSFRVGLDTDAPQINVKTISIMNKKFTSNEEFGQYQLTNTGKLQFHGSGSISLTNKSCEDKSGCECGNSANLGRICSNLQQDSGSQCPGLHCANALKPQGHCCGICGAIIYLEYNHLFDIEAYREQLINSFLGLSDYRDTQMAISKVYKERSSAKAISDKGVPQIQVVLIDSETESKSGTLAAKLAQDIMEDIKSQGNVFGITEAEHMIATGIAGDRGSSGQIAGIVVGIFIAALLFGGFLYLILSGKIRVRFPLGLRSDEDCTHLETSGPNDEEIDQGFDNPTFNTLPDMPAECNAICSEEIRVRKIAISPSQMDYPNPLFETACSEKDC
;
A
#
# COMPACT_ATOMS: atom_id res chain seq x y z
N MET A 1 -48.59 10.86 35.28
CA MET A 1 -47.61 9.94 34.64
C MET A 1 -46.33 10.73 34.42
N ASN A 2 -45.16 10.18 34.74
CA ASN A 2 -43.91 10.96 34.79
C ASN A 2 -43.18 10.96 33.44
N PRO A 3 -42.69 12.10 32.94
CA PRO A 3 -41.96 12.16 31.65
C PRO A 3 -40.59 11.48 31.70
N ALA A 4 -40.03 11.25 32.90
CA ALA A 4 -38.71 10.66 33.12
C ALA A 4 -38.51 9.24 32.52
N HIS A 5 -39.58 8.51 32.19
CA HIS A 5 -39.47 7.18 31.58
C HIS A 5 -39.30 7.18 30.05
N LEU A 6 -39.51 8.30 29.36
CA LEU A 6 -39.39 8.36 27.89
C LEU A 6 -37.96 8.62 27.37
N ILE A 7 -37.06 9.07 28.25
CA ILE A 7 -35.66 9.39 27.89
C ILE A 7 -34.73 8.17 28.09
N LEU A 8 -35.16 7.14 28.81
CA LEU A 8 -34.32 6.00 29.18
C LEU A 8 -34.29 4.87 28.13
N CYS A 9 -35.19 4.87 27.14
CA CYS A 9 -35.23 3.85 26.07
C CYS A 9 -34.39 4.19 24.83
N SER A 10 -33.77 5.37 24.77
CA SER A 10 -32.95 5.84 23.64
C SER A 10 -31.44 5.71 23.85
N LEU A 11 -31.01 5.01 24.90
CA LEU A 11 -29.60 4.75 25.24
C LEU A 11 -29.24 3.25 25.21
N LEU A 12 -29.97 2.47 24.39
CA LEU A 12 -29.68 1.06 24.10
C LEU A 12 -29.62 0.81 22.59
N PHE A 13 -28.96 1.71 21.87
CA PHE A 13 -28.20 1.30 20.70
C PHE A 13 -26.84 0.84 21.19
N ASP A 14 -26.63 -0.47 21.27
CA ASP A 14 -25.28 -1.02 21.21
C ASP A 14 -24.68 -0.58 19.87
N VAL A 15 -23.82 0.44 19.91
CA VAL A 15 -22.90 0.75 18.82
C VAL A 15 -21.82 -0.31 18.87
N SER A 16 -22.21 -1.54 18.49
CA SER A 16 -21.28 -2.62 18.22
C SER A 16 -20.33 -2.10 17.14
N ASN A 17 -19.02 -2.14 17.41
CA ASN A 17 -17.97 -1.68 16.51
C ASN A 17 -17.86 -2.62 15.30
N ALA A 18 -18.89 -2.56 14.45
CA ALA A 18 -18.99 -3.26 13.20
C ALA A 18 -18.28 -2.42 12.13
N LEU A 19 -17.04 -2.82 11.83
CA LEU A 19 -16.39 -2.47 10.57
C LEU A 19 -17.36 -2.84 9.45
N HIS A 20 -17.87 -1.82 8.77
CA HIS A 20 -18.64 -1.99 7.56
C HIS A 20 -17.75 -1.71 6.36
N ARG A 21 -18.14 -2.25 5.22
CA ARG A 21 -17.46 -2.04 3.94
C ARG A 21 -18.53 -1.66 2.94
N GLU A 22 -18.50 -0.42 2.49
CA GLU A 22 -19.48 0.12 1.57
C GLU A 22 -18.95 0.08 0.14
N TRP A 23 -19.73 -0.50 -0.76
CA TRP A 23 -19.38 -0.64 -2.16
C TRP A 23 -19.62 0.67 -2.91
N ILE A 24 -18.55 1.27 -3.43
CA ILE A 24 -18.56 2.59 -4.08
C ILE A 24 -19.16 2.55 -5.51
N PRO A 25 -18.84 1.56 -6.39
CA PRO A 25 -19.24 1.66 -7.80
C PRO A 25 -20.68 1.26 -8.12
N ASP A 26 -21.47 2.23 -8.57
CA ASP A 26 -22.80 1.99 -9.13
C ASP A 26 -22.79 1.63 -10.63
N THR A 27 -23.98 1.27 -11.11
CA THR A 27 -24.35 1.13 -12.53
C THR A 27 -25.51 2.08 -12.90
N ASP A 28 -25.67 3.19 -12.20
CA ASP A 28 -26.82 4.07 -12.35
C ASP A 28 -26.71 4.93 -13.61
N PHE A 29 -27.84 5.02 -14.34
CA PHE A 29 -27.94 5.73 -15.63
C PHE A 29 -27.56 7.21 -15.52
N HIS A 30 -27.83 7.84 -14.37
CA HIS A 30 -27.56 9.25 -14.12
C HIS A 30 -26.14 9.54 -13.59
N ASN A 31 -25.29 8.52 -13.39
CA ASN A 31 -23.88 8.76 -13.05
C ASN A 31 -23.05 8.97 -14.33
N ALA A 32 -22.53 10.18 -14.51
CA ALA A 32 -21.66 10.56 -15.62
C ALA A 32 -20.40 9.67 -15.75
N THR A 33 -19.88 9.11 -14.65
CA THR A 33 -18.70 8.24 -14.66
C THR A 33 -18.95 6.91 -15.36
N ASN A 34 -20.20 6.44 -15.45
CA ASN A 34 -20.57 5.21 -16.15
C ASN A 34 -20.61 5.34 -17.68
N TRP A 35 -20.52 6.55 -18.23
CA TRP A 35 -20.57 6.79 -19.68
C TRP A 35 -19.19 7.08 -20.27
N ASP A 36 -18.94 6.60 -21.48
CA ASP A 36 -17.68 6.80 -22.22
C ASP A 36 -17.33 8.30 -22.42
N LYS A 37 -18.32 9.15 -22.67
CA LYS A 37 -18.15 10.61 -22.82
C LYS A 37 -17.96 11.38 -21.50
N GLY A 38 -18.04 10.72 -20.34
CA GLY A 38 -17.88 11.38 -19.03
C GLY A 38 -19.01 12.35 -18.67
N ARG A 39 -20.18 12.21 -19.31
CA ARG A 39 -21.42 12.96 -19.08
C ARG A 39 -22.61 12.01 -19.20
N VAL A 40 -23.77 12.37 -18.66
CA VAL A 40 -25.02 11.61 -18.92
C VAL A 40 -25.51 11.84 -20.36
N PRO A 41 -26.32 10.92 -20.93
CA PRO A 41 -26.99 11.13 -22.21
C PRO A 41 -27.95 12.32 -22.15
N CYS A 42 -27.95 13.14 -23.20
CA CYS A 42 -28.88 14.25 -23.40
C CYS A 42 -29.90 13.91 -24.50
N LYS A 43 -30.92 14.77 -24.68
CA LYS A 43 -32.15 14.49 -25.43
C LYS A 43 -32.01 13.93 -26.86
N ASN A 44 -30.91 14.22 -27.56
CA ASN A 44 -30.64 13.78 -28.93
C ASN A 44 -29.55 12.70 -29.05
N ASP A 45 -28.97 12.22 -27.95
CA ASP A 45 -27.94 11.19 -28.01
C ASP A 45 -28.49 9.81 -28.36
N HIS A 46 -27.68 8.99 -29.03
CA HIS A 46 -27.98 7.58 -29.20
C HIS A 46 -27.30 6.77 -28.10
N VAL A 47 -28.09 6.24 -27.18
CA VAL A 47 -27.61 5.40 -26.09
C VAL A 47 -27.29 3.98 -26.57
N TYR A 48 -26.11 3.49 -26.21
CA TYR A 48 -25.67 2.11 -26.38
C TYR A 48 -25.18 1.51 -25.05
N PHE A 49 -25.45 0.23 -24.81
CA PHE A 49 -25.01 -0.54 -23.64
C PHE A 49 -23.93 -1.59 -23.96
N SER A 50 -23.74 -1.90 -25.24
CA SER A 50 -22.55 -2.54 -25.78
C SER A 50 -22.36 -2.05 -27.23
N ARG A 51 -21.25 -2.44 -27.87
CA ARG A 51 -20.76 -1.83 -29.13
C ARG A 51 -21.77 -1.70 -30.27
N ASP A 52 -22.78 -2.57 -30.31
CA ASP A 52 -23.82 -2.60 -31.35
C ASP A 52 -25.26 -2.60 -30.76
N GLN A 53 -25.43 -2.27 -29.48
CA GLN A 53 -26.63 -2.62 -28.71
C GLN A 53 -27.27 -1.46 -27.95
N LYS A 54 -28.51 -1.09 -28.31
CA LYS A 54 -29.27 0.02 -27.69
C LYS A 54 -30.05 -0.35 -26.42
N ILE A 55 -30.29 -1.64 -26.17
CA ILE A 55 -30.93 -2.19 -24.95
C ILE A 55 -30.25 -3.54 -24.63
N PRO A 56 -29.79 -3.83 -23.39
CA PRO A 56 -29.14 -5.11 -23.05
C PRO A 56 -29.98 -6.35 -23.38
N VAL A 57 -29.36 -7.47 -23.79
CA VAL A 57 -30.09 -8.75 -23.98
C VAL A 57 -30.53 -9.32 -22.64
N ASN A 58 -29.62 -9.29 -21.67
CA ASN A 58 -29.82 -9.77 -20.31
C ASN A 58 -29.44 -8.61 -19.38
N GLY A 59 -30.45 -7.93 -18.85
CA GLY A 59 -30.32 -6.72 -18.04
C GLY A 59 -31.71 -6.18 -17.69
N GLU A 60 -31.76 -5.21 -16.77
CA GLU A 60 -33.01 -4.60 -16.32
C GLU A 60 -32.83 -3.09 -16.08
N PHE A 61 -33.91 -2.34 -16.19
CA PHE A 61 -33.95 -0.91 -15.83
C PHE A 61 -34.77 -0.75 -14.55
N ILE A 62 -34.12 -0.31 -13.47
CA ILE A 62 -34.76 -0.07 -12.18
C ILE A 62 -35.27 1.37 -12.15
N PHE A 63 -36.56 1.56 -12.41
CA PHE A 63 -37.19 2.88 -12.39
C PHE A 63 -37.51 3.31 -10.94
N LYS A 64 -36.76 4.28 -10.40
CA LYS A 64 -37.15 5.03 -9.20
C LYS A 64 -38.44 5.83 -9.44
N GLN A 65 -39.07 6.31 -8.38
CA GLN A 65 -40.21 7.23 -8.49
C GLN A 65 -39.82 8.46 -9.32
N GLY A 66 -40.59 8.76 -10.37
CA GLY A 66 -40.32 9.86 -11.31
C GLY A 66 -39.39 9.51 -12.47
N ALA A 67 -38.72 8.35 -12.47
CA ALA A 67 -37.92 7.89 -13.60
C ALA A 67 -38.80 7.29 -14.72
N GLY A 68 -38.41 7.52 -15.98
CA GLY A 68 -39.08 6.96 -17.15
C GLY A 68 -38.39 7.37 -18.45
N PHE A 69 -38.69 6.68 -19.54
CA PHE A 69 -38.27 7.06 -20.89
C PHE A 69 -39.45 7.65 -21.66
N VAL A 70 -39.19 8.70 -22.44
CA VAL A 70 -40.19 9.40 -23.27
C VAL A 70 -39.66 9.44 -24.71
N ALA A 71 -40.54 9.31 -25.70
CA ALA A 71 -40.16 9.47 -27.10
C ALA A 71 -39.74 10.92 -27.40
N SER A 72 -38.73 11.12 -28.25
CA SER A 72 -38.32 12.47 -28.66
C SER A 72 -39.44 13.19 -29.40
N ASP A 73 -39.65 14.46 -29.05
CA ASP A 73 -40.55 15.41 -29.70
C ASP A 73 -39.92 16.10 -30.92
N GLY A 74 -38.66 15.78 -31.24
CA GLY A 74 -37.87 16.40 -32.31
C GLY A 74 -37.27 17.77 -31.96
N GLN A 75 -37.42 18.26 -30.72
CA GLN A 75 -36.85 19.54 -30.28
C GLN A 75 -35.51 19.34 -29.58
N SER A 76 -34.46 19.96 -30.11
CA SER A 76 -33.12 19.98 -29.49
C SER A 76 -33.11 20.73 -28.15
N GLU A 77 -32.38 20.17 -27.19
CA GLU A 77 -31.95 20.87 -25.97
C GLU A 77 -30.64 21.65 -26.24
N ALA A 78 -30.44 22.76 -25.53
CA ALA A 78 -29.26 23.60 -25.70
C ALA A 78 -27.98 22.87 -25.23
N GLY A 79 -26.94 22.84 -26.06
CA GLY A 79 -25.75 22.00 -25.85
C GLY A 79 -25.93 20.54 -26.27
N CYS A 80 -27.09 20.16 -26.80
CA CYS A 80 -27.42 18.82 -27.31
C CYS A 80 -27.94 18.86 -28.76
N GLU A 81 -27.62 19.90 -29.55
CA GLU A 81 -28.29 20.19 -30.82
C GLU A 81 -28.06 19.15 -31.91
N LYS A 82 -26.94 18.42 -31.86
CA LYS A 82 -26.57 17.39 -32.85
C LYS A 82 -26.71 15.96 -32.35
N GLY A 83 -26.68 15.76 -31.02
CA GLY A 83 -26.50 14.44 -30.40
C GLY A 83 -25.14 13.80 -30.74
N GLU A 84 -24.79 12.76 -29.99
CA GLU A 84 -23.75 11.81 -30.36
C GLU A 84 -24.08 10.38 -29.92
N ASP A 85 -23.34 9.42 -30.44
CA ASP A 85 -23.39 8.04 -29.94
C ASP A 85 -22.65 7.97 -28.60
N ILE A 86 -23.35 7.57 -27.53
CA ILE A 86 -22.86 7.53 -26.15
C ILE A 86 -23.00 6.11 -25.59
N THR A 87 -21.93 5.59 -24.99
CA THR A 87 -21.80 4.17 -24.64
C THR A 87 -21.65 3.99 -23.12
N PHE A 88 -22.51 3.15 -22.54
CA PHE A 88 -22.39 2.72 -21.16
C PHE A 88 -21.13 1.84 -21.01
N LYS A 89 -20.21 2.24 -20.14
CA LYS A 89 -18.96 1.53 -19.90
C LYS A 89 -19.25 0.15 -19.29
N ASN A 90 -18.53 -0.88 -19.78
CA ASN A 90 -18.65 -2.27 -19.33
C ASN A 90 -18.69 -2.39 -17.79
N PRO A 91 -19.82 -2.82 -17.18
CA PRO A 91 -19.96 -2.90 -15.73
C PRO A 91 -19.26 -4.14 -15.13
N ASN A 92 -18.77 -5.08 -15.94
CA ASN A 92 -17.93 -6.20 -15.45
C ASN A 92 -16.53 -5.74 -15.00
N ARG A 93 -16.18 -4.45 -15.15
CA ARG A 93 -14.87 -3.90 -14.75
C ARG A 93 -14.65 -3.89 -13.23
N TYR A 94 -15.73 -3.87 -12.44
CA TYR A 94 -15.65 -3.73 -10.99
C TYR A 94 -15.47 -5.10 -10.32
N GLN A 95 -14.44 -5.24 -9.49
CA GLN A 95 -14.03 -6.50 -8.87
C GLN A 95 -14.06 -6.39 -7.35
N TRP A 96 -14.47 -7.47 -6.66
CA TRP A 96 -14.56 -7.53 -5.20
C TRP A 96 -13.20 -7.30 -4.54
N PHE A 97 -12.13 -7.83 -5.12
CA PHE A 97 -10.77 -7.72 -4.58
C PHE A 97 -9.99 -6.51 -5.15
N ASP A 98 -10.67 -5.42 -5.51
CA ASP A 98 -10.02 -4.14 -5.82
C ASP A 98 -10.28 -3.13 -4.68
N PRO A 99 -9.24 -2.77 -3.89
CA PRO A 99 -9.37 -1.82 -2.79
C PRO A 99 -9.93 -0.44 -3.17
N LYS A 100 -9.87 -0.01 -4.44
CA LYS A 100 -10.40 1.33 -4.84
C LYS A 100 -11.92 1.37 -4.98
N TYR A 101 -12.61 0.25 -4.76
CA TYR A 101 -14.07 0.12 -4.84
C TYR A 101 -14.76 -0.07 -3.49
N TRP A 102 -14.00 -0.03 -2.39
CA TRP A 102 -14.54 -0.16 -1.03
C TRP A 102 -14.23 1.06 -0.18
N LEU A 103 -15.29 1.73 0.28
CA LEU A 103 -15.18 2.69 1.36
C LEU A 103 -14.98 1.91 2.66
N THR A 104 -13.89 2.23 3.35
CA THR A 104 -13.33 1.48 4.47
C THR A 104 -13.24 2.41 5.69
N PRO A 105 -14.37 2.65 6.39
CA PRO A 105 -14.33 3.30 7.70
C PRO A 105 -13.70 2.35 8.72
N LEU A 106 -12.57 2.76 9.29
CA LEU A 106 -11.80 2.00 10.27
C LEU A 106 -12.36 2.13 11.70
N SER A 107 -13.13 3.18 11.98
CA SER A 107 -13.87 3.33 13.24
C SER A 107 -14.91 4.44 13.15
N SER A 108 -15.75 4.55 14.20
CA SER A 108 -16.59 5.74 14.44
C SER A 108 -15.79 7.04 14.62
N ALA A 109 -14.49 6.96 14.94
CA ALA A 109 -13.63 8.12 15.17
C ALA A 109 -13.00 8.66 13.86
N GLU A 110 -12.96 7.90 12.76
CA GLU A 110 -12.50 8.43 11.47
C GLU A 110 -13.43 9.51 10.90
N LEU A 111 -14.64 9.68 11.44
CA LEU A 111 -15.50 10.81 11.16
C LEU A 111 -14.86 12.17 11.56
N GLU A 112 -13.79 12.16 12.37
CA GLU A 112 -13.07 13.34 12.84
C GLU A 112 -11.69 13.56 12.17
N ASN A 113 -11.25 12.65 11.28
CA ASN A 113 -9.95 12.61 10.57
C ASN A 113 -8.73 12.34 11.48
N GLU A 114 -8.33 11.08 11.62
CA GLU A 114 -7.04 10.69 12.22
C GLU A 114 -5.98 10.44 11.12
N PRO A 115 -5.12 11.42 10.77
CA PRO A 115 -4.21 11.31 9.62
C PRO A 115 -3.02 10.35 9.86
N TYR A 116 -2.90 9.80 11.06
CA TYR A 116 -1.81 8.95 11.53
C TYR A 116 -2.13 7.45 11.43
N LEU A 117 -3.27 7.06 10.86
CA LEU A 117 -3.66 5.66 10.70
C LEU A 117 -3.73 5.24 9.22
N PHE A 118 -3.37 3.99 8.94
CA PHE A 118 -3.59 3.33 7.66
C PHE A 118 -3.91 1.84 7.83
N THR A 119 -4.24 1.14 6.73
CA THR A 119 -4.57 -0.30 6.72
C THR A 119 -3.64 -1.10 5.80
N MET A 120 -3.49 -2.39 6.09
CA MET A 120 -2.88 -3.33 5.15
C MET A 120 -3.74 -3.46 3.88
N ASP A 121 -3.13 -3.77 2.74
CA ASP A 121 -3.89 -3.87 1.48
C ASP A 121 -4.92 -5.01 1.49
N GLU A 122 -4.66 -6.09 2.24
CA GLU A 122 -5.63 -7.17 2.45
C GLU A 122 -6.85 -6.77 3.30
N GLU A 123 -6.77 -5.67 4.06
CA GLU A 123 -7.82 -5.14 4.95
C GLU A 123 -8.64 -3.99 4.31
N ARG A 124 -8.13 -3.42 3.20
CA ARG A 124 -8.81 -2.39 2.39
C ARG A 124 -9.89 -2.97 1.45
N VAL A 125 -10.16 -4.26 1.58
CA VAL A 125 -11.26 -5.01 0.96
C VAL A 125 -11.98 -5.81 2.07
N PRO A 126 -13.23 -6.27 1.85
CA PRO A 126 -14.00 -6.99 2.87
C PRO A 126 -13.28 -8.14 3.59
N CYS A 127 -13.20 -8.02 4.91
CA CYS A 127 -12.74 -9.07 5.81
C CYS A 127 -13.88 -10.01 6.24
N GLN A 128 -13.53 -11.19 6.75
CA GLN A 128 -14.50 -12.27 7.08
C GLN A 128 -15.50 -11.94 8.22
N TYR A 129 -15.28 -10.83 8.93
CA TYR A 129 -16.11 -10.33 10.03
C TYR A 129 -16.87 -9.04 9.69
N ASP A 130 -16.76 -8.53 8.46
CA ASP A 130 -17.30 -7.22 8.08
C ASP A 130 -18.78 -7.28 7.69
N ASP A 131 -19.51 -6.23 8.01
CA ASP A 131 -20.89 -6.00 7.56
C ASP A 131 -20.88 -5.25 6.22
N ILE A 132 -21.19 -5.93 5.12
CA ILE A 132 -21.07 -5.37 3.77
C ILE A 132 -22.32 -4.58 3.40
N ILE A 133 -22.15 -3.41 2.78
CA ILE A 133 -23.23 -2.51 2.37
C ILE A 133 -23.10 -2.20 0.88
N PHE A 134 -24.13 -2.56 0.11
CA PHE A 134 -24.36 -2.00 -1.22
C PHE A 134 -25.36 -0.84 -1.09
N GLN A 135 -25.03 0.33 -1.65
CA GLN A 135 -25.76 1.56 -1.38
C GLN A 135 -27.27 1.43 -1.60
N PRO A 136 -28.12 1.86 -0.64
CA PRO A 136 -29.56 1.93 -0.82
C PRO A 136 -29.96 2.68 -2.09
N GLU A 137 -30.97 2.16 -2.77
CA GLU A 137 -31.51 2.68 -4.02
C GLU A 137 -30.56 2.77 -5.23
N SER A 138 -29.29 2.36 -5.14
CA SER A 138 -28.39 2.31 -6.28
C SER A 138 -28.38 0.93 -6.92
N SER A 139 -28.20 0.86 -8.24
CA SER A 139 -27.87 -0.37 -8.95
C SER A 139 -26.36 -0.60 -8.94
N PHE A 140 -25.91 -1.84 -8.81
CA PHE A 140 -24.48 -2.17 -8.78
C PHE A 140 -24.19 -3.47 -9.53
N ARG A 141 -22.92 -3.70 -9.85
CA ARG A 141 -22.44 -4.99 -10.36
C ARG A 141 -21.01 -5.26 -9.91
N VAL A 142 -20.74 -6.46 -9.40
CA VAL A 142 -19.45 -6.85 -8.80
C VAL A 142 -19.00 -8.23 -9.27
N GLY A 143 -17.71 -8.35 -9.62
CA GLY A 143 -17.04 -9.61 -9.93
C GLY A 143 -16.50 -10.29 -8.67
N LEU A 144 -16.82 -11.57 -8.48
CA LEU A 144 -16.52 -12.39 -7.31
C LEU A 144 -15.37 -13.38 -7.54
N ASP A 145 -14.54 -13.18 -8.56
CA ASP A 145 -13.43 -14.09 -8.86
C ASP A 145 -12.44 -14.11 -7.67
N THR A 146 -12.20 -15.30 -7.13
CA THR A 146 -11.51 -15.55 -5.85
C THR A 146 -10.52 -16.70 -5.99
N ASP A 147 -9.41 -16.63 -5.27
CA ASP A 147 -8.40 -17.68 -5.15
C ASP A 147 -8.61 -18.53 -3.87
N ALA A 148 -9.54 -18.11 -3.00
CA ALA A 148 -10.07 -18.89 -1.87
C ALA A 148 -11.37 -19.64 -2.25
N PRO A 149 -11.74 -20.77 -1.58
CA PRO A 149 -12.91 -21.58 -1.93
C PRO A 149 -14.26 -20.85 -1.93
N GLN A 150 -14.39 -19.81 -1.10
CA GLN A 150 -15.52 -18.88 -1.03
C GLN A 150 -15.04 -17.58 -0.38
N ILE A 151 -15.69 -16.47 -0.69
CA ILE A 151 -15.51 -15.20 0.00
C ILE A 151 -16.32 -15.27 1.30
N ASN A 152 -15.68 -15.12 2.47
CA ASN A 152 -16.41 -15.10 3.75
C ASN A 152 -16.63 -13.64 4.17
N VAL A 153 -17.82 -13.31 4.69
CA VAL A 153 -18.16 -12.03 5.33
C VAL A 153 -19.19 -12.24 6.44
N LYS A 154 -19.43 -11.27 7.32
CA LYS A 154 -20.40 -11.40 8.42
C LYS A 154 -21.84 -11.30 7.92
N THR A 155 -22.20 -10.21 7.23
CA THR A 155 -23.52 -10.03 6.58
C THR A 155 -23.40 -9.25 5.26
N ILE A 156 -24.46 -9.26 4.46
CA ILE A 156 -24.59 -8.39 3.27
C ILE A 156 -25.90 -7.61 3.34
N SER A 157 -25.86 -6.31 3.04
CA SER A 157 -27.03 -5.44 2.94
C SER A 157 -27.20 -4.92 1.51
N ILE A 158 -28.37 -5.16 0.91
CA ILE A 158 -28.73 -4.77 -0.46
C ILE A 158 -30.16 -4.21 -0.45
N MET A 159 -30.39 -3.04 -1.06
CA MET A 159 -31.74 -2.44 -1.19
C MET A 159 -32.51 -2.39 0.15
N ASN A 160 -31.85 -1.96 1.23
CA ASN A 160 -32.37 -1.93 2.61
C ASN A 160 -32.72 -3.30 3.23
N LYS A 161 -32.41 -4.42 2.57
CA LYS A 161 -32.50 -5.77 3.13
C LYS A 161 -31.13 -6.26 3.58
N LYS A 162 -31.00 -6.57 4.87
CA LYS A 162 -29.82 -7.21 5.47
C LYS A 162 -30.00 -8.73 5.49
N PHE A 163 -29.09 -9.45 4.84
CA PHE A 163 -29.02 -10.91 4.77
C PHE A 163 -28.06 -11.43 5.85
N THR A 164 -28.50 -12.41 6.64
CA THR A 164 -27.73 -13.03 7.74
C THR A 164 -27.60 -14.55 7.62
N SER A 165 -28.14 -15.14 6.55
CA SER A 165 -28.11 -16.59 6.32
C SER A 165 -27.73 -16.93 4.87
N ASN A 166 -27.01 -18.03 4.69
CA ASN A 166 -26.55 -18.50 3.38
C ASN A 166 -27.72 -18.97 2.51
N GLU A 167 -28.75 -19.51 3.15
CA GLU A 167 -29.99 -19.97 2.52
C GLU A 167 -30.72 -18.80 1.86
N GLU A 168 -30.94 -17.71 2.61
CA GLU A 168 -31.66 -16.54 2.10
C GLU A 168 -30.86 -15.77 1.05
N PHE A 169 -29.56 -15.59 1.28
CA PHE A 169 -28.68 -14.92 0.31
C PHE A 169 -28.51 -15.76 -0.97
N GLY A 170 -28.38 -17.08 -0.85
CA GLY A 170 -28.33 -18.01 -1.98
C GLY A 170 -29.62 -17.97 -2.81
N GLN A 171 -30.80 -17.91 -2.18
CA GLN A 171 -32.06 -17.68 -2.92
C GLN A 171 -32.07 -16.33 -3.64
N TYR A 172 -31.50 -15.27 -3.05
CA TYR A 172 -31.39 -13.97 -3.72
C TYR A 172 -30.45 -14.01 -4.93
N GLN A 173 -29.26 -14.61 -4.80
CA GLN A 173 -28.32 -14.80 -5.91
C GLN A 173 -28.89 -15.64 -7.06
N LEU A 174 -29.87 -16.53 -6.79
CA LEU A 174 -30.57 -17.30 -7.82
C LEU A 174 -31.65 -16.50 -8.57
N THR A 175 -32.03 -15.30 -8.13
CA THR A 175 -32.96 -14.40 -8.85
C THR A 175 -32.31 -13.82 -10.12
N ASN A 176 -33.11 -13.19 -10.99
CA ASN A 176 -32.59 -12.51 -12.18
C ASN A 176 -31.72 -11.30 -11.80
N THR A 177 -32.22 -10.41 -10.93
CA THR A 177 -31.48 -9.28 -10.35
C THR A 177 -30.18 -9.74 -9.68
N GLY A 178 -30.21 -10.82 -8.88
CA GLY A 178 -29.02 -11.37 -8.23
C GLY A 178 -27.92 -11.78 -9.22
N LYS A 179 -28.28 -12.38 -10.36
CA LYS A 179 -27.34 -12.73 -11.46
C LYS A 179 -26.87 -11.53 -12.29
N LEU A 180 -27.62 -10.43 -12.26
CA LEU A 180 -27.23 -9.17 -12.89
C LEU A 180 -26.30 -8.35 -11.98
N GLN A 181 -26.39 -8.49 -10.66
CA GLN A 181 -25.49 -7.87 -9.68
C GLN A 181 -24.19 -8.68 -9.49
N PHE A 182 -24.29 -9.98 -9.25
CA PHE A 182 -23.15 -10.84 -8.91
C PHE A 182 -22.71 -11.69 -10.10
N HIS A 183 -21.41 -11.73 -10.38
CA HIS A 183 -20.82 -12.56 -11.45
C HIS A 183 -19.39 -12.99 -11.09
N GLY A 184 -18.80 -13.85 -11.93
CA GLY A 184 -17.49 -14.47 -11.68
C GLY A 184 -17.62 -15.96 -11.35
N SER A 185 -16.49 -16.58 -10.99
CA SER A 185 -16.42 -18.00 -10.61
C SER A 185 -16.60 -18.29 -9.12
N GLY A 186 -16.51 -17.25 -8.28
CA GLY A 186 -16.63 -17.38 -6.82
C GLY A 186 -18.05 -17.33 -6.28
N SER A 187 -18.16 -17.70 -5.00
CA SER A 187 -19.36 -17.58 -4.16
C SER A 187 -19.04 -16.75 -2.92
N ILE A 188 -20.08 -16.24 -2.26
CA ILE A 188 -19.96 -15.61 -0.94
C ILE A 188 -20.67 -16.48 0.09
N SER A 189 -20.08 -16.58 1.29
CA SER A 189 -20.65 -17.22 2.46
C SER A 189 -20.79 -16.23 3.61
N LEU A 190 -21.98 -16.17 4.17
CA LEU A 190 -22.31 -15.34 5.33
C LEU A 190 -22.01 -16.14 6.60
N THR A 191 -21.08 -15.63 7.41
CA THR A 191 -20.68 -16.26 8.68
C THR A 191 -21.63 -15.90 9.82
N ASN A 192 -22.25 -14.71 9.76
CA ASN A 192 -23.03 -14.08 10.83
C ASN A 192 -22.33 -14.09 12.20
N LYS A 193 -21.00 -13.93 12.20
CA LYS A 193 -20.15 -13.87 13.40
C LYS A 193 -19.38 -12.56 13.45
N SER A 194 -19.30 -11.96 14.64
CA SER A 194 -18.36 -10.89 14.94
C SER A 194 -16.99 -11.47 15.31
N CYS A 195 -15.95 -10.64 15.33
CA CYS A 195 -14.73 -10.97 16.06
C CYS A 195 -15.00 -10.83 17.57
N GLU A 196 -14.82 -11.93 18.32
CA GLU A 196 -15.01 -11.95 19.79
C GLU A 196 -13.66 -11.96 20.55
N ASP A 197 -12.54 -12.02 19.82
CA ASP A 197 -11.19 -12.04 20.38
C ASP A 197 -10.66 -10.61 20.54
N LYS A 198 -10.39 -10.21 21.79
CA LYS A 198 -9.84 -8.89 22.15
C LYS A 198 -8.49 -8.58 21.50
N SER A 199 -7.71 -9.59 21.13
CA SER A 199 -6.46 -9.41 20.39
C SER A 199 -6.69 -9.15 18.88
N GLY A 200 -7.94 -9.01 18.45
CA GLY A 200 -8.35 -8.89 17.05
C GLY A 200 -8.54 -10.24 16.38
N CYS A 201 -8.88 -10.21 15.09
CA CYS A 201 -8.99 -11.39 14.23
C CYS A 201 -8.29 -11.14 12.90
N GLU A 202 -7.81 -12.19 12.24
CA GLU A 202 -7.26 -12.05 10.88
C GLU A 202 -8.37 -11.61 9.89
N CYS A 203 -8.02 -10.78 8.92
CA CYS A 203 -8.98 -10.35 7.88
C CYS A 203 -9.49 -11.54 7.04
N GLY A 204 -8.63 -12.54 6.78
CA GLY A 204 -8.96 -13.75 6.03
C GLY A 204 -8.66 -13.68 4.53
N ASN A 205 -8.10 -12.57 4.04
CA ASN A 205 -7.88 -12.29 2.62
C ASN A 205 -6.52 -12.74 2.06
N SER A 206 -5.62 -13.31 2.86
CA SER A 206 -4.24 -13.57 2.45
C SER A 206 -4.10 -14.53 1.24
N ALA A 207 -5.08 -15.42 1.03
CA ALA A 207 -5.15 -16.25 -0.18
C ALA A 207 -5.43 -15.43 -1.47
N ASN A 208 -6.17 -14.32 -1.34
CA ASN A 208 -6.49 -13.38 -2.43
C ASN A 208 -5.46 -12.23 -2.55
N LEU A 209 -4.40 -12.20 -1.73
CA LEU A 209 -3.43 -11.10 -1.71
C LEU A 209 -2.82 -10.82 -3.10
N GLY A 210 -2.48 -11.86 -3.87
CA GLY A 210 -1.96 -11.68 -5.23
C GLY A 210 -2.93 -10.94 -6.16
N ARG A 211 -4.23 -11.18 -6.01
CA ARG A 211 -5.32 -10.54 -6.77
C ARG A 211 -5.54 -9.09 -6.34
N ILE A 212 -5.52 -8.84 -5.04
CA ILE A 212 -5.58 -7.51 -4.43
C ILE A 212 -4.43 -6.64 -4.95
N CYS A 213 -3.20 -7.15 -4.92
CA CYS A 213 -2.02 -6.44 -5.43
C CYS A 213 -2.08 -6.25 -6.95
N SER A 214 -2.59 -7.23 -7.69
CA SER A 214 -2.78 -7.11 -9.14
C SER A 214 -3.75 -5.98 -9.50
N ASN A 215 -4.84 -5.81 -8.73
CA ASN A 215 -5.81 -4.74 -8.94
C ASN A 215 -5.26 -3.36 -8.54
N LEU A 216 -4.57 -3.26 -7.40
CA LEU A 216 -3.90 -2.01 -6.95
C LEU A 216 -2.85 -1.49 -7.94
N GLN A 217 -2.16 -2.40 -8.64
CA GLN A 217 -1.03 -2.04 -9.50
C GLN A 217 -1.41 -1.88 -10.99
N GLN A 218 -2.67 -2.10 -11.38
CA GLN A 218 -3.13 -1.93 -12.78
C GLN A 218 -2.79 -0.54 -13.32
N ASP A 219 -3.12 0.51 -12.57
CA ASP A 219 -2.94 1.90 -12.96
C ASP A 219 -1.45 2.35 -12.90
N SER A 220 -0.59 1.54 -12.25
CA SER A 220 0.86 1.76 -12.08
C SER A 220 1.73 0.81 -12.93
N GLY A 221 1.15 0.09 -13.91
CA GLY A 221 1.89 -0.79 -14.80
C GLY A 221 2.43 -2.09 -14.15
N SER A 222 1.72 -2.61 -13.14
CA SER A 222 2.07 -3.84 -12.41
C SER A 222 3.40 -3.80 -11.64
N GLN A 223 3.86 -2.61 -11.24
CA GLN A 223 5.08 -2.44 -10.44
C GLN A 223 4.85 -1.54 -9.22
N CYS A 224 5.49 -1.89 -8.11
CA CYS A 224 5.51 -1.07 -6.89
C CYS A 224 6.30 0.24 -7.08
N PRO A 225 5.99 1.30 -6.31
CA PRO A 225 6.81 2.50 -6.25
C PRO A 225 8.28 2.20 -5.94
N GLY A 226 9.18 3.04 -6.46
CA GLY A 226 10.60 2.98 -6.12
C GLY A 226 10.81 3.34 -4.64
N LEU A 227 11.57 2.51 -3.93
CA LEU A 227 11.89 2.70 -2.51
C LEU A 227 13.31 3.24 -2.36
N HIS A 228 13.49 4.18 -1.42
CA HIS A 228 14.76 4.89 -1.23
C HIS A 228 15.65 4.34 -0.10
N CYS A 229 15.13 3.37 0.67
CA CYS A 229 15.88 2.58 1.64
C CYS A 229 16.48 1.32 0.98
N ALA A 230 17.65 0.87 1.44
CA ALA A 230 18.37 -0.26 0.86
C ALA A 230 17.74 -1.63 1.24
N ASN A 231 17.30 -1.79 2.49
CA ASN A 231 16.63 -2.98 3.00
C ASN A 231 15.15 -2.69 3.29
N ALA A 232 14.33 -2.60 2.25
CA ALA A 232 12.89 -2.41 2.39
C ALA A 232 12.23 -3.58 3.15
N LEU A 233 11.30 -3.26 4.05
CA LEU A 233 10.54 -4.26 4.81
C LEU A 233 9.29 -4.70 4.04
N LYS A 234 8.78 -5.90 4.36
CA LYS A 234 7.58 -6.48 3.73
C LYS A 234 6.55 -6.87 4.79
N PRO A 235 5.60 -6.00 5.14
CA PRO A 235 4.53 -6.36 6.06
C PRO A 235 3.65 -7.47 5.50
N GLN A 236 3.17 -8.36 6.38
CA GLN A 236 2.09 -9.27 6.04
C GLN A 236 0.83 -8.45 5.72
N GLY A 237 0.13 -8.82 4.65
CA GLY A 237 -1.08 -8.14 4.17
C GLY A 237 -0.86 -6.91 3.30
N HIS A 238 0.34 -6.35 3.21
CA HIS A 238 0.65 -5.20 2.35
C HIS A 238 1.17 -5.63 0.97
N CYS A 239 0.89 -4.88 -0.10
CA CYS A 239 1.21 -5.29 -1.47
C CYS A 239 2.62 -4.91 -1.93
N CYS A 240 3.17 -3.79 -1.45
CA CYS A 240 4.54 -3.38 -1.77
C CYS A 240 5.52 -3.66 -0.62
N GLY A 241 6.78 -3.25 -0.78
CA GLY A 241 7.69 -3.07 0.35
C GLY A 241 7.57 -1.66 0.90
N ILE A 242 8.06 -1.43 2.12
CA ILE A 242 8.05 -0.13 2.78
C ILE A 242 9.45 0.30 3.24
N CYS A 243 9.64 1.62 3.37
CA CYS A 243 10.69 2.20 4.18
C CYS A 243 10.04 2.67 5.49
N GLY A 244 10.55 2.19 6.64
CA GLY A 244 9.90 2.35 7.93
C GLY A 244 10.30 1.24 8.90
N ALA A 245 9.38 0.87 9.80
CA ALA A 245 9.59 -0.17 10.79
C ALA A 245 8.39 -1.12 10.91
N ILE A 246 8.65 -2.33 11.43
CA ILE A 246 7.63 -3.30 11.82
C ILE A 246 7.97 -3.79 13.22
N ILE A 247 6.99 -3.82 14.12
CA ILE A 247 7.08 -4.44 15.44
C ILE A 247 6.14 -5.64 15.46
N TYR A 248 6.63 -6.81 15.88
CA TYR A 248 5.81 -7.98 16.16
C TYR A 248 5.70 -8.16 17.68
N LEU A 249 4.48 -8.32 18.17
CA LEU A 249 4.18 -8.54 19.58
C LEU A 249 3.67 -9.96 19.80
N GLU A 250 4.29 -10.68 20.74
CA GLU A 250 3.68 -11.84 21.38
C GLU A 250 2.93 -11.38 22.64
N TYR A 251 1.79 -11.99 22.91
CA TYR A 251 0.82 -11.46 23.86
C TYR A 251 0.08 -12.56 24.61
N ASN A 252 -0.50 -12.20 25.75
CA ASN A 252 -1.34 -13.08 26.56
C ASN A 252 -2.82 -12.61 26.56
N HIS A 253 -3.68 -13.37 27.25
CA HIS A 253 -5.14 -13.16 27.30
C HIS A 253 -5.62 -11.81 27.86
N LEU A 254 -4.73 -10.98 28.41
CA LEU A 254 -5.03 -9.62 28.85
C LEU A 254 -4.91 -8.57 27.73
N PHE A 255 -4.27 -8.91 26.60
CA PHE A 255 -4.05 -7.97 25.49
C PHE A 255 -5.34 -7.64 24.76
N ASP A 256 -5.51 -6.35 24.48
CA ASP A 256 -6.65 -5.78 23.77
C ASP A 256 -6.12 -4.83 22.69
N ILE A 257 -6.39 -5.17 21.42
CA ILE A 257 -5.79 -4.50 20.26
C ILE A 257 -6.31 -3.07 20.08
N GLU A 258 -7.55 -2.82 20.49
CA GLU A 258 -8.18 -1.50 20.42
C GLU A 258 -7.58 -0.59 21.50
N ALA A 259 -7.54 -1.06 22.74
CA ALA A 259 -6.94 -0.31 23.86
C ALA A 259 -5.42 -0.06 23.65
N TYR A 260 -4.69 -1.00 23.03
CA TYR A 260 -3.29 -0.76 22.71
C TYR A 260 -3.10 0.19 21.51
N ARG A 261 -4.01 0.19 20.53
CA ARG A 261 -4.03 1.22 19.46
C ARG A 261 -4.26 2.62 20.05
N GLU A 262 -5.24 2.77 20.93
CA GLU A 262 -5.50 4.02 21.65
C GLU A 262 -4.28 4.48 22.46
N GLN A 263 -3.60 3.56 23.17
CA GLN A 263 -2.36 3.86 23.90
C GLN A 263 -1.27 4.40 22.97
N LEU A 264 -1.05 3.78 21.80
CA LEU A 264 -0.04 4.21 20.84
C LEU A 264 -0.37 5.57 20.19
N ILE A 265 -1.64 5.82 19.88
CA ILE A 265 -2.10 7.12 19.36
C ILE A 265 -1.84 8.22 20.40
N ASN A 266 -2.35 8.05 21.62
CA ASN A 266 -2.28 9.07 22.68
C ASN A 266 -0.86 9.32 23.20
N SER A 267 0.00 8.29 23.21
CA SER A 267 1.36 8.40 23.77
C SER A 267 2.43 8.78 22.75
N PHE A 268 2.20 8.56 21.44
CA PHE A 268 3.20 8.80 20.41
C PHE A 268 2.68 9.57 19.19
N LEU A 269 1.66 9.07 18.48
CA LEU A 269 1.25 9.64 17.19
C LEU A 269 0.67 11.05 17.34
N GLY A 270 0.01 11.35 18.46
CA GLY A 270 -0.45 12.68 18.82
C GLY A 270 0.65 13.68 19.22
N LEU A 271 1.92 13.26 19.31
CA LEU A 271 3.05 14.15 19.60
C LEU A 271 3.52 14.89 18.35
N SER A 272 3.93 16.15 18.53
CA SER A 272 4.52 16.98 17.46
C SER A 272 5.69 16.31 16.75
N ASP A 273 6.46 15.53 17.50
CA ASP A 273 7.67 14.84 17.04
C ASP A 273 7.37 13.69 16.06
N TYR A 274 6.12 13.19 16.02
CA TYR A 274 5.70 12.04 15.20
C TYR A 274 4.55 12.34 14.25
N ARG A 275 4.20 13.62 14.08
CA ARG A 275 3.11 14.10 13.22
C ARG A 275 3.17 13.60 11.77
N ASP A 276 4.37 13.35 11.25
CA ASP A 276 4.64 12.88 9.89
C ASP A 276 4.75 11.35 9.78
N THR A 277 4.38 10.60 10.83
CA THR A 277 4.29 9.14 10.81
C THR A 277 2.86 8.63 10.66
N GLN A 278 2.72 7.42 10.12
CA GLN A 278 1.46 6.68 10.09
C GLN A 278 1.66 5.25 10.61
N MET A 279 0.63 4.73 11.26
CA MET A 279 0.59 3.42 11.89
C MET A 279 -0.54 2.55 11.34
N ALA A 280 -0.27 1.27 11.13
CA ALA A 280 -1.27 0.22 11.00
C ALA A 280 -1.02 -0.83 12.09
N ILE A 281 -2.08 -1.44 12.63
CA ILE A 281 -1.97 -2.49 13.66
C ILE A 281 -2.95 -3.62 13.37
N SER A 282 -2.40 -4.79 13.04
CA SER A 282 -3.14 -5.94 12.50
C SER A 282 -2.75 -7.22 13.21
N LYS A 283 -3.69 -8.15 13.40
CA LYS A 283 -3.38 -9.50 13.88
C LYS A 283 -2.98 -10.40 12.72
N VAL A 284 -1.79 -10.97 12.82
CA VAL A 284 -1.15 -11.78 11.77
C VAL A 284 -0.78 -13.16 12.30
N TYR A 285 -0.33 -14.05 11.41
CA TYR A 285 0.07 -15.42 11.75
C TYR A 285 1.46 -15.72 11.22
N LYS A 286 2.43 -15.90 12.13
CA LYS A 286 3.84 -16.15 11.79
C LYS A 286 3.99 -17.43 10.97
N GLU A 287 4.47 -17.30 9.73
CA GLU A 287 4.70 -18.44 8.85
C GLU A 287 5.73 -19.40 9.47
N ARG A 288 5.32 -20.65 9.68
CA ARG A 288 6.26 -21.71 10.12
C ARG A 288 7.09 -22.15 8.92
N SER A 289 8.41 -21.96 9.02
CA SER A 289 9.38 -22.33 7.97
C SER A 289 9.16 -23.76 7.46
N SER A 290 9.17 -23.91 6.14
CA SER A 290 8.55 -25.05 5.44
C SER A 290 9.27 -26.39 5.66
N ALA A 291 8.75 -27.21 6.58
CA ALA A 291 9.20 -28.59 6.78
C ALA A 291 8.10 -29.62 7.10
N LYS A 292 6.90 -29.19 7.57
CA LYS A 292 5.76 -30.08 7.84
C LYS A 292 4.43 -29.41 7.48
N ALA A 293 3.85 -29.83 6.36
CA ALA A 293 2.48 -29.48 5.99
C ALA A 293 1.48 -30.38 6.74
N ILE A 294 0.97 -29.89 7.87
CA ILE A 294 -0.31 -30.32 8.46
C ILE A 294 -1.05 -29.04 8.83
N SER A 295 -2.38 -29.03 8.62
CA SER A 295 -3.28 -27.90 8.88
C SER A 295 -3.33 -27.54 10.37
N ASP A 296 -2.41 -26.68 10.79
CA ASP A 296 -2.41 -25.95 12.06
C ASP A 296 -2.02 -24.50 11.74
N LYS A 297 -2.71 -23.51 12.32
CA LYS A 297 -2.44 -22.10 12.01
C LYS A 297 -1.04 -21.70 12.50
N GLY A 298 -0.52 -20.59 11.98
CA GLY A 298 0.73 -20.01 12.47
C GLY A 298 0.62 -19.63 13.95
N VAL A 299 1.74 -19.20 14.56
CA VAL A 299 1.65 -18.55 15.88
C VAL A 299 1.02 -17.17 15.66
N PRO A 300 -0.10 -16.83 16.33
CA PRO A 300 -0.68 -15.49 16.22
C PRO A 300 0.26 -14.48 16.85
N GLN A 301 0.48 -13.36 16.17
CA GLN A 301 1.24 -12.21 16.65
C GLN A 301 0.52 -10.93 16.22
N ILE A 302 0.78 -9.82 16.90
CA ILE A 302 0.29 -8.50 16.46
C ILE A 302 1.40 -7.83 15.66
N GLN A 303 1.10 -7.39 14.44
CA GLN A 303 2.00 -6.62 13.59
C GLN A 303 1.62 -5.14 13.69
N VAL A 304 2.50 -4.33 14.30
CA VAL A 304 2.45 -2.87 14.19
C VAL A 304 3.38 -2.45 13.07
N VAL A 305 2.87 -1.72 12.07
CA VAL A 305 3.63 -1.22 10.92
C VAL A 305 3.70 0.29 11.01
N LEU A 306 4.90 0.85 10.88
CA LEU A 306 5.18 2.27 10.99
C LEU A 306 5.85 2.76 9.71
N ILE A 307 5.30 3.80 9.10
CA ILE A 307 5.85 4.51 7.93
C ILE A 307 5.91 6.01 8.23
N ASP A 308 6.68 6.76 7.44
CA ASP A 308 6.73 8.22 7.52
C ASP A 308 6.61 8.88 6.14
N SER A 309 6.25 10.17 6.14
CA SER A 309 6.10 11.00 4.93
C SER A 309 7.44 11.51 4.38
N GLU A 310 8.56 11.26 5.06
CA GLU A 310 9.90 11.69 4.66
C GLU A 310 10.32 11.02 3.35
N THR A 311 10.87 11.82 2.44
CA THR A 311 11.23 11.41 1.08
C THR A 311 12.72 11.15 0.93
N GLU A 312 13.10 10.55 -0.20
CA GLU A 312 14.50 10.30 -0.56
C GLU A 312 15.27 9.53 0.54
N SER A 313 16.51 9.94 0.83
CA SER A 313 17.46 9.25 1.72
C SER A 313 17.06 9.19 3.21
N LYS A 314 15.96 9.85 3.60
CA LYS A 314 15.43 9.84 4.96
C LYS A 314 14.21 8.96 5.17
N SER A 315 13.60 8.43 4.10
CA SER A 315 12.37 7.67 4.20
C SER A 315 12.50 6.47 5.15
N GLY A 316 11.62 6.39 6.14
CA GLY A 316 11.62 5.41 7.22
C GLY A 316 12.43 5.78 8.47
N THR A 317 13.13 6.93 8.50
CA THR A 317 13.97 7.31 9.65
C THR A 317 13.19 7.79 10.87
N LEU A 318 12.01 8.41 10.67
CA LEU A 318 11.16 8.86 11.77
C LEU A 318 10.34 7.70 12.34
N ALA A 319 9.82 6.84 11.46
CA ALA A 319 9.23 5.55 11.84
C ALA A 319 10.23 4.63 12.58
N ALA A 320 11.51 4.66 12.20
CA ALA A 320 12.58 3.93 12.90
C ALA A 320 12.85 4.46 14.32
N LYS A 321 12.76 5.79 14.54
CA LYS A 321 12.85 6.40 15.88
C LYS A 321 11.62 6.05 16.71
N LEU A 322 10.42 6.23 16.15
CA LEU A 322 9.15 5.88 16.78
C LEU A 322 9.11 4.42 17.23
N ALA A 323 9.61 3.49 16.41
CA ALA A 323 9.73 2.08 16.78
C ALA A 323 10.66 1.85 17.97
N GLN A 324 11.73 2.63 18.13
CA GLN A 324 12.64 2.52 19.28
C GLN A 324 11.96 3.03 20.56
N ASP A 325 11.31 4.20 20.51
CA ASP A 325 10.56 4.78 21.64
C ASP A 325 9.45 3.82 22.12
N ILE A 326 8.65 3.25 21.19
CA ILE A 326 7.63 2.23 21.50
C ILE A 326 8.27 0.96 22.10
N MET A 327 9.42 0.53 21.58
CA MET A 327 10.16 -0.61 22.14
C MET A 327 10.83 -0.31 23.49
N GLU A 328 10.93 0.94 23.93
CA GLU A 328 11.30 1.29 25.32
C GLU A 328 10.07 1.32 26.23
N ASP A 329 8.94 1.85 25.76
CA ASP A 329 7.65 1.79 26.47
C ASP A 329 7.23 0.34 26.78
N ILE A 330 7.27 -0.56 25.79
CA ILE A 330 6.97 -1.99 25.96
C ILE A 330 7.86 -2.63 27.05
N LYS A 331 9.16 -2.28 27.13
CA LYS A 331 10.06 -2.78 28.17
C LYS A 331 9.71 -2.25 29.57
N SER A 332 9.10 -1.06 29.65
CA SER A 332 8.75 -0.40 30.90
C SER A 332 7.38 -0.80 31.44
N GLN A 333 6.36 -0.96 30.57
CA GLN A 333 4.97 -1.18 30.95
C GLN A 333 4.17 -2.08 29.99
N GLY A 334 4.77 -2.69 28.97
CA GLY A 334 4.06 -3.56 28.01
C GLY A 334 3.34 -4.76 28.66
N ASN A 335 3.82 -5.21 29.83
CA ASN A 335 3.15 -6.22 30.64
C ASN A 335 1.77 -5.79 31.19
N VAL A 336 1.53 -4.48 31.39
CA VAL A 336 0.21 -3.92 31.76
C VAL A 336 -0.79 -4.13 30.63
N PHE A 337 -0.33 -4.01 29.38
CA PHE A 337 -1.12 -4.23 28.17
C PHE A 337 -1.15 -5.70 27.73
N GLY A 338 -0.63 -6.64 28.54
CA GLY A 338 -0.62 -8.07 28.22
C GLY A 338 0.40 -8.51 27.18
N ILE A 339 1.35 -7.64 26.78
CA ILE A 339 2.47 -8.00 25.90
C ILE A 339 3.46 -8.88 26.69
N THR A 340 3.94 -9.96 26.09
CA THR A 340 4.88 -10.92 26.72
C THR A 340 6.26 -10.90 26.09
N GLU A 341 6.36 -10.68 24.78
CA GLU A 341 7.61 -10.50 24.05
C GLU A 341 7.38 -9.54 22.87
N ALA A 342 8.42 -8.83 22.44
CA ALA A 342 8.36 -7.97 21.27
C ALA A 342 9.68 -8.01 20.50
N GLU A 343 9.59 -8.20 19.18
CA GLU A 343 10.70 -8.09 18.24
C GLU A 343 10.40 -6.98 17.23
N HIS A 344 11.43 -6.31 16.70
CA HIS A 344 11.22 -5.25 15.70
C HIS A 344 12.26 -5.31 14.58
N MET A 345 11.84 -4.85 13.41
CA MET A 345 12.64 -4.72 12.20
C MET A 345 12.58 -3.27 11.72
N ILE A 346 13.71 -2.75 11.24
CA ILE A 346 13.83 -1.38 10.72
C ILE A 346 14.40 -1.46 9.30
N ALA A 347 13.81 -0.71 8.36
CA ALA A 347 14.34 -0.56 7.02
C ALA A 347 15.69 0.18 7.09
N THR A 348 16.77 -0.51 6.74
CA THR A 348 18.14 0.00 6.93
C THR A 348 18.79 0.46 5.64
N GLY A 349 19.61 1.51 5.76
CA GLY A 349 20.55 1.97 4.73
C GLY A 349 19.96 2.93 3.70
N ILE A 350 20.75 3.93 3.32
CA ILE A 350 20.53 4.72 2.10
C ILE A 350 20.74 3.80 0.90
N ALA A 351 19.89 3.90 -0.12
CA ALA A 351 20.05 3.16 -1.38
C ALA A 351 21.39 3.50 -2.09
N GLY A 352 22.45 2.77 -1.74
CA GLY A 352 23.81 2.99 -2.24
C GLY A 352 24.87 2.11 -1.58
N ASP A 353 24.74 1.78 -0.29
CA ASP A 353 25.72 0.93 0.41
C ASP A 353 25.34 -0.56 0.40
N ARG A 354 26.22 -1.40 -0.13
CA ARG A 354 26.07 -2.87 -0.15
C ARG A 354 26.66 -3.49 1.12
N GLY A 355 26.04 -3.20 2.25
CA GLY A 355 26.31 -3.81 3.56
C GLY A 355 26.02 -5.32 3.58
N SER A 356 26.91 -6.12 3.00
CA SER A 356 26.71 -7.57 2.82
C SER A 356 26.79 -8.34 4.14
N SER A 357 25.65 -8.87 4.58
CA SER A 357 25.55 -9.79 5.72
C SER A 357 26.36 -11.09 5.56
N GLY A 358 26.87 -11.39 4.36
CA GLY A 358 27.81 -12.49 4.12
C GLY A 358 29.22 -12.27 4.70
N GLN A 359 29.60 -11.05 5.10
CA GLN A 359 30.98 -10.73 5.47
C GLN A 359 31.44 -11.45 6.76
N ILE A 360 30.54 -11.65 7.73
CA ILE A 360 30.86 -12.36 8.99
C ILE A 360 31.18 -13.85 8.73
N ALA A 361 30.36 -14.51 7.89
CA ALA A 361 30.60 -15.91 7.51
C ALA A 361 31.89 -16.07 6.70
N GLY A 362 32.17 -15.14 5.79
CA GLY A 362 33.41 -15.13 4.99
C GLY A 362 34.68 -15.02 5.84
N ILE A 363 34.67 -14.18 6.88
CA ILE A 363 35.82 -14.03 7.79
C ILE A 363 36.10 -15.32 8.56
N VAL A 364 35.08 -15.97 9.13
CA VAL A 364 35.28 -17.22 9.90
C VAL A 364 35.81 -18.35 8.99
N VAL A 365 35.22 -18.53 7.80
CA VAL A 365 35.70 -19.55 6.84
C VAL A 365 37.12 -19.23 6.35
N GLY A 366 37.44 -17.96 6.08
CA GLY A 366 38.78 -17.52 5.70
C GLY A 366 39.83 -17.81 6.76
N ILE A 367 39.53 -17.54 8.05
CA ILE A 367 40.42 -17.84 9.17
C ILE A 367 40.66 -19.35 9.30
N PHE A 368 39.61 -20.19 9.18
CA PHE A 368 39.75 -21.65 9.22
C PHE A 368 40.62 -22.19 8.08
N ILE A 369 40.43 -21.71 6.84
CA ILE A 369 41.24 -22.11 5.69
C ILE A 369 42.70 -21.65 5.87
N ALA A 370 42.93 -20.40 6.30
CA ALA A 370 44.27 -19.89 6.57
C ALA A 370 45.00 -20.69 7.66
N ALA A 371 44.32 -21.04 8.76
CA ALA A 371 44.87 -21.85 9.84
C ALA A 371 45.22 -23.28 9.38
N LEU A 372 44.37 -23.90 8.55
CA LEU A 372 44.64 -25.22 7.98
C LEU A 372 45.83 -25.21 7.01
N LEU A 373 45.94 -24.18 6.15
CA LEU A 373 47.07 -24.02 5.23
C LEU A 373 48.37 -23.76 5.99
N PHE A 374 48.37 -22.87 6.99
CA PHE A 374 49.55 -22.54 7.78
C PHE A 374 50.01 -23.72 8.66
N GLY A 375 49.08 -24.42 9.31
CA GLY A 375 49.35 -25.64 10.08
C GLY A 375 49.87 -26.79 9.20
N GLY A 376 49.29 -26.97 8.00
CA GLY A 376 49.76 -27.94 7.02
C GLY A 376 51.18 -27.62 6.51
N PHE A 377 51.47 -26.35 6.24
CA PHE A 377 52.80 -25.91 5.82
C PHE A 377 53.86 -26.12 6.92
N LEU A 378 53.54 -25.76 8.18
CA LEU A 378 54.37 -26.06 9.35
C LEU A 378 54.62 -27.56 9.51
N TYR A 379 53.58 -28.39 9.36
CA TYR A 379 53.72 -29.85 9.41
C TYR A 379 54.63 -30.40 8.29
N LEU A 380 54.56 -29.85 7.08
CA LEU A 380 55.43 -30.28 5.96
C LEU A 380 56.90 -29.88 6.13
N ILE A 381 57.17 -28.77 6.84
CA ILE A 381 58.53 -28.39 7.25
C ILE A 381 59.02 -29.29 8.40
N LEU A 382 58.23 -29.44 9.46
CA LEU A 382 58.60 -30.22 10.65
C LEU A 382 58.73 -31.73 10.37
N SER A 383 57.95 -32.27 9.44
CA SER A 383 58.09 -33.65 8.96
C SER A 383 59.24 -33.85 7.94
N GLY A 384 60.05 -32.81 7.68
CA GLY A 384 61.24 -32.87 6.84
C GLY A 384 60.97 -33.02 5.34
N LYS A 385 59.70 -32.94 4.90
CA LYS A 385 59.28 -33.11 3.50
C LYS A 385 59.59 -31.88 2.65
N ILE A 386 59.69 -30.70 3.25
CA ILE A 386 60.12 -29.45 2.60
C ILE A 386 61.40 -28.94 3.26
N ARG A 387 62.50 -28.81 2.50
CA ARG A 387 63.73 -28.13 2.93
C ARG A 387 63.72 -26.68 2.43
N VAL A 388 63.33 -25.75 3.30
CA VAL A 388 63.50 -24.30 3.05
C VAL A 388 64.97 -23.93 3.25
N ARG A 389 65.64 -23.43 2.21
CA ARG A 389 66.97 -22.82 2.31
C ARG A 389 66.84 -21.32 2.55
N PHE A 390 67.07 -20.87 3.78
CA PHE A 390 67.29 -19.46 4.07
C PHE A 390 68.73 -19.05 3.72
N PRO A 391 68.95 -17.98 2.94
CA PRO A 391 70.27 -17.40 2.74
C PRO A 391 70.62 -16.51 3.95
N LEU A 392 71.46 -17.03 4.86
CA LEU A 392 71.96 -16.27 6.01
C LEU A 392 73.40 -15.82 5.71
N GLY A 393 73.57 -14.55 5.37
CA GLY A 393 74.84 -13.95 4.94
C GLY A 393 75.17 -12.69 5.72
N LEU A 394 75.67 -12.84 6.94
CA LEU A 394 76.28 -11.75 7.72
C LEU A 394 77.79 -11.68 7.41
N ARG A 395 78.29 -10.50 7.06
CA ARG A 395 79.71 -10.14 7.14
C ARG A 395 79.86 -8.65 7.45
N SER A 396 80.93 -8.30 8.15
CA SER A 396 81.08 -7.04 8.88
C SER A 396 82.02 -6.03 8.21
N ASP A 397 81.78 -4.76 8.55
CA ASP A 397 82.74 -3.69 8.88
C ASP A 397 83.52 -2.87 7.83
N GLU A 398 83.99 -1.72 8.36
CA GLU A 398 85.05 -0.79 7.91
C GLU A 398 84.80 0.13 6.69
N ASP A 399 83.91 1.11 6.92
CA ASP A 399 84.21 2.55 7.15
C ASP A 399 85.13 3.39 6.19
N CYS A 400 84.98 4.72 6.32
CA CYS A 400 85.87 5.82 5.94
C CYS A 400 85.87 6.38 4.48
N THR A 401 85.01 7.40 4.31
CA THR A 401 85.34 8.77 3.84
C THR A 401 85.37 9.22 2.36
N HIS A 402 84.78 10.43 2.20
CA HIS A 402 85.22 11.61 1.42
C HIS A 402 84.73 11.91 -0.02
N LEU A 403 84.24 13.16 -0.16
CA LEU A 403 84.13 14.02 -1.36
C LEU A 403 83.08 13.57 -2.42
N GLU A 404 81.98 14.32 -2.58
CA GLU A 404 81.77 15.42 -3.57
C GLU A 404 81.56 14.93 -5.02
N THR A 405 80.65 15.48 -5.84
CA THR A 405 79.80 16.69 -5.74
C THR A 405 78.47 16.50 -6.49
N SER A 406 77.52 17.44 -6.28
CA SER A 406 76.35 17.79 -7.12
C SER A 406 74.96 17.26 -6.70
N GLY A 407 73.97 18.16 -6.80
CA GLY A 407 72.53 17.90 -6.92
C GLY A 407 71.94 18.96 -7.87
N PRO A 408 70.64 19.32 -7.82
CA PRO A 408 69.51 18.69 -7.13
C PRO A 408 68.28 18.52 -8.09
N ASN A 409 67.07 18.37 -7.52
CA ASN A 409 65.72 18.52 -8.14
C ASN A 409 65.07 17.28 -8.83
N ASP A 410 64.19 16.60 -8.08
CA ASP A 410 62.72 16.65 -8.16
C ASP A 410 61.89 16.35 -9.45
N GLU A 411 60.89 15.46 -9.24
CA GLU A 411 59.51 15.41 -9.79
C GLU A 411 59.13 14.85 -11.20
N GLU A 412 57.82 14.57 -11.32
CA GLU A 412 56.99 13.92 -12.39
C GLU A 412 57.11 12.37 -12.54
N ILE A 413 56.05 11.53 -12.55
CA ILE A 413 54.70 11.53 -13.21
C ILE A 413 54.88 11.25 -14.74
N ASP A 414 54.41 10.14 -15.35
CA ASP A 414 53.00 9.75 -15.52
C ASP A 414 52.77 8.32 -16.12
N GLN A 415 51.48 7.93 -16.20
CA GLN A 415 50.74 7.06 -17.15
C GLN A 415 51.41 6.05 -18.13
N GLY A 416 50.75 4.87 -18.21
CA GLY A 416 49.92 4.57 -19.41
C GLY A 416 50.42 3.56 -20.46
N PHE A 417 49.48 2.84 -21.09
CA PHE A 417 49.65 2.05 -22.32
C PHE A 417 48.34 2.03 -23.13
N ASP A 418 48.43 1.87 -24.46
CA ASP A 418 47.45 2.45 -25.41
C ASP A 418 47.14 1.58 -26.67
N ASN A 419 45.90 1.68 -27.19
CA ASN A 419 45.45 1.45 -28.58
C ASN A 419 45.72 0.07 -29.27
N PRO A 420 45.41 -0.15 -30.58
CA PRO A 420 44.39 0.43 -31.51
C PRO A 420 43.50 -0.70 -32.14
N THR A 421 42.71 -0.62 -33.23
CA THR A 421 42.32 0.38 -34.27
C THR A 421 40.99 -0.05 -34.92
N PHE A 422 40.22 0.85 -35.57
CA PHE A 422 39.82 0.76 -37.00
C PHE A 422 39.03 2.00 -37.49
N ASN A 423 39.20 2.38 -38.75
CA ASN A 423 38.60 3.58 -39.39
C ASN A 423 37.67 3.21 -40.57
N THR A 424 36.65 4.03 -40.87
CA THR A 424 36.41 4.62 -42.22
C THR A 424 35.28 5.67 -42.19
N LEU A 425 35.34 6.64 -43.11
CA LEU A 425 34.31 7.65 -43.42
C LEU A 425 33.96 7.53 -44.93
N PRO A 426 32.81 8.05 -45.40
CA PRO A 426 32.91 9.05 -46.48
C PRO A 426 31.85 10.18 -46.47
N ASP A 427 32.31 11.36 -46.89
CA ASP A 427 31.69 12.43 -47.69
C ASP A 427 30.24 12.93 -47.47
N MET A 428 30.15 14.27 -47.32
CA MET A 428 28.95 15.09 -47.59
C MET A 428 28.91 15.56 -49.06
N PRO A 429 27.76 16.09 -49.51
CA PRO A 429 27.74 17.44 -50.05
C PRO A 429 26.90 18.39 -49.17
N ALA A 430 27.22 19.68 -49.21
CA ALA A 430 26.67 20.68 -48.28
C ALA A 430 25.93 21.82 -49.00
N GLU A 431 24.93 22.40 -48.33
CA GLU A 431 24.64 23.84 -48.49
C GLU A 431 23.95 24.44 -47.24
N CYS A 432 24.48 25.59 -46.82
CA CYS A 432 23.87 26.77 -46.16
C CYS A 432 22.48 26.68 -45.45
N ASN A 433 22.24 27.35 -44.31
CA ASN A 433 23.05 28.38 -43.64
C ASN A 433 22.60 28.73 -42.19
N ALA A 434 23.53 29.34 -41.46
CA ALA A 434 23.35 30.38 -40.42
C ALA A 434 22.89 30.04 -38.97
N ILE A 435 23.57 30.74 -38.04
CA ILE A 435 23.26 31.02 -36.62
C ILE A 435 23.37 29.84 -35.63
N CYS A 436 24.47 29.84 -34.88
CA CYS A 436 24.57 29.21 -33.56
C CYS A 436 24.38 30.27 -32.45
N SER A 437 24.11 29.80 -31.23
CA SER A 437 24.26 30.50 -29.95
C SER A 437 23.24 31.60 -29.58
N GLU A 438 22.25 31.23 -28.76
CA GLU A 438 21.87 32.02 -27.58
C GLU A 438 21.32 31.11 -26.46
N GLU A 439 21.39 31.55 -25.19
CA GLU A 439 20.92 30.79 -24.02
C GLU A 439 19.40 30.82 -23.89
N ILE A 440 18.72 29.66 -23.95
CA ILE A 440 17.32 29.57 -23.51
C ILE A 440 17.25 29.19 -22.03
N ARG A 441 17.24 30.22 -21.17
CA ARG A 441 16.78 30.09 -19.78
C ARG A 441 15.29 29.71 -19.80
N VAL A 442 14.96 28.47 -19.44
CA VAL A 442 13.57 28.04 -19.28
C VAL A 442 12.93 28.86 -18.16
N ARG A 443 11.99 29.74 -18.52
CA ARG A 443 11.26 30.57 -17.56
C ARG A 443 10.38 29.69 -16.69
N LYS A 444 10.42 29.89 -15.36
CA LYS A 444 9.27 29.54 -14.50
C LYS A 444 8.06 30.30 -15.03
N ILE A 445 7.02 29.58 -15.44
CA ILE A 445 5.72 30.19 -15.73
C ILE A 445 5.09 30.53 -14.38
N ALA A 446 5.07 31.82 -14.04
CA ALA A 446 4.31 32.32 -12.91
C ALA A 446 2.82 32.31 -13.28
N ILE A 447 2.04 31.45 -12.64
CA ILE A 447 0.58 31.48 -12.76
C ILE A 447 0.08 32.67 -11.93
N SER A 448 -0.43 33.69 -12.62
CA SER A 448 -1.15 34.79 -11.96
C SER A 448 -2.53 34.30 -11.54
N PRO A 449 -3.02 34.60 -10.31
CA PRO A 449 -4.37 34.23 -9.91
C PRO A 449 -5.40 35.03 -10.72
N SER A 450 -6.26 34.33 -11.46
CA SER A 450 -7.44 34.91 -12.09
C SER A 450 -8.62 34.86 -11.11
N GLN A 451 -9.09 36.02 -10.66
CA GLN A 451 -10.32 36.11 -9.86
C GLN A 451 -11.54 35.71 -10.71
N MET A 452 -12.33 34.76 -10.21
CA MET A 452 -13.75 34.63 -10.54
C MET A 452 -14.49 34.17 -9.28
N ASP A 453 -15.21 35.09 -8.65
CA ASP A 453 -16.03 34.80 -7.48
C ASP A 453 -17.32 34.07 -7.88
N TYR A 454 -17.59 32.95 -7.21
CA TYR A 454 -18.91 32.29 -7.22
C TYR A 454 -19.40 32.17 -5.78
N PRO A 455 -20.49 32.86 -5.38
CA PRO A 455 -21.01 32.76 -4.02
C PRO A 455 -21.71 31.42 -3.80
N ASN A 456 -21.41 30.76 -2.68
CA ASN A 456 -22.07 29.52 -2.25
C ASN A 456 -23.36 29.86 -1.45
N PRO A 457 -24.58 29.60 -1.97
CA PRO A 457 -25.82 30.17 -1.45
C PRO A 457 -26.46 29.31 -0.33
N LEU A 458 -25.67 28.81 0.62
CA LEU A 458 -26.16 28.11 1.81
C LEU A 458 -25.30 28.48 3.04
N PHE A 459 -25.57 29.63 3.65
CA PHE A 459 -25.45 29.93 5.10
C PHE A 459 -25.60 31.46 5.36
N GLU A 460 -26.81 32.01 5.17
CA GLU A 460 -27.16 33.37 5.65
C GLU A 460 -28.20 33.30 6.77
N THR A 461 -27.75 32.98 7.99
CA THR A 461 -28.50 33.29 9.22
C THR A 461 -28.06 34.66 9.73
N ALA A 462 -28.89 35.67 9.50
CA ALA A 462 -28.54 37.06 9.79
C ALA A 462 -28.47 37.37 11.30
N CYS A 463 -27.31 37.88 11.75
CA CYS A 463 -27.16 38.62 13.00
C CYS A 463 -26.85 40.08 12.67
N SER A 464 -27.79 40.98 12.94
CA SER A 464 -27.65 42.43 12.69
C SER A 464 -27.32 43.16 13.97
N GLU A 465 -26.02 43.41 14.23
CA GLU A 465 -25.55 44.09 15.43
C GLU A 465 -25.31 45.60 15.18
N LYS A 466 -26.39 46.39 15.28
CA LYS A 466 -26.36 47.85 15.52
C LYS A 466 -27.64 48.32 16.21
N ASP A 467 -27.64 48.28 17.54
CA ASP A 467 -27.79 49.48 18.40
C ASP A 467 -28.00 49.05 19.86
N CYS A 468 -27.12 49.52 20.75
CA CYS A 468 -27.04 49.30 22.21
C CYS A 468 -26.64 47.90 22.71
#